data_AF-A0A3N1S6N8-F1
#
_entry.id   AF-A0A3N1S6N8-F1
#
_cell.length_a   1.000
_cell.length_b   1.000
_cell.length_c   1.000
_cell.angle_alpha   90.00
_cell.angle_beta   90.00
_cell.angle_gamma   90.00
#
_symmetry.space_group_name_H-M   'P 1'
#
loop_
_entity.id
_entity.type
_entity.pdbx_description
1 polymer ?
#
loop_
_entity_poly.entity_id
_entity_poly.type
_entity_poly.pdbx_seq_one_letter_code
_entity_poly.pdbx_strand_id
1 'polypeptide(L)' 'MTATVSDPNPAHPRERTPGLNGANCGFRRHVIRHLTNHLTITPGPGPGPGKTIHAQLPR' A
#
# COMPACT_ATOMS: atom_id res chain seq x y z
N MET A 1 -9.89 6.96 10.45
CA MET A 1 -9.92 7.57 9.10
C MET A 1 -9.66 6.49 8.06
N THR A 2 -10.09 6.63 6.80
CA THR A 2 -9.80 5.61 5.75
C THR A 2 -9.07 6.23 4.56
N ALA A 3 -8.11 5.48 4.01
CA ALA A 3 -7.37 5.85 2.80
C ALA A 3 -7.41 4.68 1.81
N THR A 4 -7.69 4.98 0.54
CA THR A 4 -7.76 3.98 -0.54
C THR A 4 -6.81 4.38 -1.67
N VAL A 5 -6.06 3.40 -2.18
CA VAL A 5 -5.14 3.60 -3.30
C VAL A 5 -5.34 2.48 -4.33
N SER A 6 -5.57 2.86 -5.59
CA SER A 6 -5.57 1.92 -6.72
C SER A 6 -4.18 1.86 -7.36
N ASP A 7 -3.67 0.66 -7.56
CA ASP A 7 -2.38 0.39 -8.21
C ASP A 7 -2.60 -0.53 -9.42
N PRO A 8 -2.32 -0.09 -10.65
CA PRO A 8 -2.48 -0.91 -11.85
C PRO A 8 -1.49 -2.08 -11.92
N ASN A 9 -0.45 -2.12 -11.08
CA ASN A 9 0.50 -3.22 -11.01
C ASN A 9 -0.07 -4.40 -10.18
N PRO A 10 -0.11 -5.63 -10.71
CA PRO A 10 -0.54 -6.83 -9.96
C PRO A 10 0.40 -7.23 -8.83
N ALA A 11 1.67 -6.84 -8.92
CA ALA A 11 2.70 -7.40 -8.06
C ALA A 11 2.35 -7.14 -6.59
N HIS A 12 2.45 -8.19 -5.78
CA HIS A 12 2.32 -8.07 -4.33
C HIS A 12 3.28 -7.01 -3.80
N PRO A 13 2.85 -6.17 -2.84
CA PRO A 13 3.73 -5.19 -2.23
C PRO A 13 4.96 -5.88 -1.65
N ARG A 14 6.15 -5.50 -2.12
CA ARG A 14 7.42 -5.99 -1.59
C ARG A 14 7.95 -4.98 -0.58
N GLU A 15 8.51 -5.51 0.49
CA GLU A 15 9.29 -4.71 1.42
C GLU A 15 10.56 -4.24 0.71
N ARG A 16 10.88 -2.95 0.82
CA ARG A 16 12.04 -2.34 0.18
C ARG A 16 12.73 -1.43 1.17
N THR A 17 14.05 -1.53 1.26
CA THR A 17 14.88 -0.62 2.06
C THR A 17 14.61 0.82 1.62
N PRO A 18 14.34 1.76 2.56
CA PRO A 18 14.19 3.17 2.23
C PRO A 18 15.44 3.68 1.53
N GLY A 19 15.26 4.32 0.38
CA GLY A 19 16.35 5.03 -0.28
C GLY A 19 16.55 6.38 0.40
N LEU A 20 17.79 6.68 0.78
CA LEU A 20 18.16 7.98 1.36
C LEU A 20 17.95 9.14 0.37
N ASN A 21 17.90 8.84 -0.93
CA ASN A 21 17.90 9.84 -2.01
C ASN A 21 16.50 10.11 -2.59
N GLY A 22 15.42 9.85 -1.84
CA GLY A 22 14.04 10.16 -2.24
C GLY A 22 13.43 9.29 -3.37
N ALA A 23 14.25 8.60 -4.16
CA ALA A 23 13.80 7.77 -5.28
C ALA A 23 13.24 6.40 -4.87
N ASN A 24 13.61 5.90 -3.69
CA ASN A 24 13.10 4.62 -3.18
C ASN A 24 12.24 4.89 -1.93
N CYS A 25 10.93 4.91 -2.14
CA CYS A 25 9.89 5.24 -1.15
C CYS A 25 9.71 4.17 -0.05
N GLY A 26 10.79 3.54 0.42
CA GLY A 26 10.79 2.31 1.24
C GLY A 26 10.44 2.48 2.72
N PHE A 27 9.97 3.64 3.17
CA PHE A 27 9.49 3.80 4.54
C PHE A 27 8.07 3.22 4.77
N ARG A 28 7.40 2.69 3.75
CA ARG A 28 5.93 2.65 3.74
C ARG A 28 5.27 1.44 4.40
N ARG A 29 5.70 0.19 4.18
CA ARG A 29 4.89 -0.98 4.62
C ARG A 29 4.88 -1.18 6.15
N HIS A 30 6.04 -1.13 6.79
CA HIS A 30 6.15 -1.21 8.25
C HIS A 30 5.40 -0.05 8.93
N VAL A 31 5.62 1.18 8.48
CA VAL A 31 4.95 2.37 9.03
C VAL A 31 3.44 2.30 8.81
N ILE A 32 2.97 1.88 7.63
CA ILE A 32 1.54 1.65 7.38
C ILE A 32 1.00 0.61 8.36
N ARG A 33 1.67 -0.52 8.58
CA ARG A 33 1.20 -1.54 9.56
C ARG A 33 1.11 -1.00 11.00
N HIS A 34 1.98 -0.08 11.40
CA HIS A 34 1.90 0.56 12.72
C HIS A 34 0.85 1.66 12.79
N LEU A 35 0.60 2.37 11.71
CA LEU A 35 -0.35 3.49 11.66
C LEU A 35 -1.76 3.07 11.26
N THR A 36 -1.96 1.85 10.78
CA THR A 36 -3.28 1.34 10.42
C THR A 36 -3.74 0.27 11.40
N ASN A 37 -4.97 0.40 11.89
CA ASN A 37 -5.66 -0.67 12.62
C ASN A 37 -5.93 -1.87 11.71
N HIS A 38 -6.19 -1.61 10.42
CA HIS A 38 -6.48 -2.65 9.45
C HIS A 38 -5.97 -2.27 8.05
N LEU A 39 -5.40 -3.25 7.36
CA LEU A 39 -4.91 -3.10 5.98
C LEU A 39 -5.40 -4.28 5.14
N THR A 40 -6.17 -3.99 4.10
CA THR A 40 -6.69 -4.99 3.15
C THR A 40 -6.19 -4.68 1.75
N ILE A 41 -5.82 -5.72 0.99
CA ILE A 41 -5.43 -5.60 -0.42
C ILE A 41 -6.38 -6.50 -1.21
N THR A 42 -7.10 -5.92 -2.15
CA THR A 42 -8.03 -6.62 -3.04
C THR A 42 -7.54 -6.57 -4.48
N PRO A 43 -7.84 -7.58 -5.31
CA PRO A 43 -7.69 -7.46 -6.76
C PRO A 43 -8.44 -6.22 -7.27
N GLY A 44 -7.87 -5.57 -8.29
CA GLY A 44 -8.44 -4.36 -8.86
C GLY A 44 -9.82 -4.63 -9.51
N PRO A 45 -10.74 -3.66 -9.49
CA PRO A 45 -12.13 -3.86 -9.95
C PRO A 45 -12.29 -3.90 -11.48
N GLY A 46 -11.21 -3.86 -12.26
CA GLY A 46 -11.24 -3.80 -13.73
C GLY A 46 -10.69 -5.07 -14.39
N PRO A 47 -10.82 -5.20 -15.73
CA PRO A 47 -10.35 -6.38 -16.48
C PRO A 47 -8.82 -6.53 -16.53
N GLY A 48 -8.07 -5.59 -15.94
CA GLY A 48 -6.60 -5.60 -15.89
C GLY A 48 -6.06 -6.13 -14.56
N PRO A 49 -4.77 -6.50 -14.50
CA PRO A 49 -4.17 -7.17 -13.36
C PRO A 49 -3.88 -6.22 -12.17
N GLY A 50 -4.69 -5.20 -11.91
CA GLY A 50 -4.43 -4.24 -10.83
C GLY A 50 -4.74 -4.76 -9.42
N LYS A 51 -4.52 -3.91 -8.43
CA LYS A 51 -4.91 -4.10 -7.03
C LYS A 51 -5.38 -2.80 -6.39
N THR A 52 -6.18 -2.91 -5.34
CA THR A 52 -6.60 -1.79 -4.50
C THR A 52 -6.17 -2.04 -3.06
N ILE A 53 -5.63 -1.01 -2.41
CA ILE A 53 -5.19 -1.04 -1.03
C ILE A 53 -6.14 -0.18 -0.20
N HIS A 54 -6.69 -0.77 0.86
CA HIS A 54 -7.57 -0.10 1.81
C HIS A 54 -6.89 -0.05 3.19
N ALA A 55 -6.67 1.16 3.70
CA ALA A 55 -6.06 1.41 4.99
C ALA A 55 -7.07 2.06 5.95
N GLN A 56 -7.27 1.45 7.12
CA GLN A 56 -8.03 2.03 8.22
C GLN A 56 -7.05 2.57 9.27
N LEU A 57 -7.02 3.88 9.44
CA LEU A 57 -6.22 4.57 10.45
C LEU A 57 -7.03 4.75 11.74
N PRO A 58 -6.39 4.69 12.92
CA PRO A 58 -6.98 5.16 14.17
C PRO A 58 -7.38 6.64 14.03
N ARG A 59 -8.28 7.08 14.91
CA ARG A 59 -8.75 8.48 14.91
C ARG A 59 -7.66 9.41 15.40
#